data_AF-A0A136K046-F1
#
_entry.id   AF-A0A136K046-F1
#
_cell.length_a   1.000
_cell.length_b   1.000
_cell.length_c   1.000
_cell.angle_alpha   90.00
_cell.angle_beta   90.00
_cell.angle_gamma   90.00
#
_symmetry.space_group_name_H-M   'P 1'
#
loop_
_entity.id
_entity.type
_entity.pdbx_description
1 polymer ?
#
loop_
_entity_poly.entity_id
_entity_poly.type
_entity_poly.pdbx_seq_one_letter_code
_entity_poly.pdbx_strand_id
1 'polypeptide(L)'
;MRFVLLFCVFMLFGPIIATPPQATAGEKSYYSPIIYVDFDNNRILISTLGSVFWVEVPEEARPHLEKLPISGLADIVVVEREGQPPLLKSWKIKSGESTCLNFDGKTCK
;
A
#
# COMPACT_ATOMS: atom_id res chain seq x y z
N MET A 1 19.70 -53.82 15.19
CA MET A 1 18.31 -53.39 15.51
C MET A 1 18.29 -52.23 16.50
N ARG A 2 18.92 -51.10 16.17
CA ARG A 2 18.97 -49.91 17.05
C ARG A 2 19.01 -48.62 16.22
N PHE A 3 18.49 -48.70 15.00
CA PHE A 3 18.58 -47.68 13.95
C PHE A 3 17.21 -47.07 13.57
N VAL A 4 16.11 -47.39 14.27
CA VAL A 4 14.76 -47.12 13.70
C VAL A 4 13.80 -46.35 14.61
N LEU A 5 14.03 -46.26 15.93
CA LEU A 5 13.01 -45.71 16.84
C LEU A 5 13.22 -44.26 17.31
N LEU A 6 14.35 -43.64 17.01
CA LEU A 6 14.63 -42.27 17.47
C LEU A 6 14.27 -41.18 16.46
N PHE A 7 13.80 -41.55 15.27
CA PHE A 7 13.49 -40.62 14.17
C PHE A 7 12.00 -40.27 14.02
N CYS A 8 11.10 -40.90 14.80
CA CYS A 8 9.65 -40.84 14.53
C CYS A 8 8.80 -39.92 15.41
N VAL A 9 9.34 -39.20 16.40
CA VAL A 9 8.48 -38.47 17.37
C VAL A 9 8.61 -36.94 17.32
N PHE A 10 9.62 -36.37 16.68
CA PHE A 10 9.77 -34.91 16.59
C PHE A 10 9.25 -34.30 15.27
N MET A 11 8.29 -34.96 14.60
CA MET A 11 7.66 -34.49 13.35
C MET A 11 6.30 -33.80 13.54
N LEU A 12 5.84 -33.54 14.78
CA LEU A 12 4.46 -33.05 15.01
C LEU A 12 4.32 -31.62 15.55
N PHE A 13 5.39 -30.86 15.72
CA PHE A 13 5.31 -29.43 16.06
C PHE A 13 6.33 -28.63 15.26
N GLY A 14 6.10 -28.53 13.95
CA GLY A 14 6.82 -27.56 13.13
C GLY A 14 6.42 -26.14 13.55
N PRO A 15 7.37 -25.24 13.82
CA PRO A 15 7.03 -23.85 14.07
C PRO A 15 6.47 -23.26 12.79
N ILE A 16 5.24 -22.74 12.87
CA ILE A 16 4.70 -21.83 11.84
C ILE A 16 5.61 -20.60 11.89
N ILE A 17 6.59 -20.56 10.98
CA ILE A 17 7.36 -19.35 10.72
C ILE A 17 6.39 -18.40 10.03
N ALA A 18 5.64 -17.65 10.84
CA ALA A 18 4.94 -16.46 10.37
C ALA A 18 6.01 -15.47 9.97
N THR A 19 6.35 -15.42 8.68
CA THR A 19 7.14 -14.34 8.12
C THR A 19 6.36 -13.04 8.33
N PRO A 20 6.87 -12.08 9.12
CA PRO A 20 6.26 -10.77 9.15
C PRO A 20 6.33 -10.19 7.73
N PRO A 21 5.29 -9.46 7.26
CA PRO A 21 5.36 -8.79 5.98
C PRO A 21 6.60 -7.90 5.97
N GLN A 22 7.49 -8.12 5.00
CA GLN A 22 8.62 -7.25 4.76
C GLN A 22 8.08 -5.86 4.42
N ALA A 23 7.98 -4.99 5.43
CA ALA A 23 7.95 -3.56 5.19
C ALA A 23 9.31 -3.22 4.58
N THR A 24 9.35 -3.00 3.27
CA THR A 24 10.56 -2.47 2.64
C THR A 24 10.82 -1.12 3.28
N ALA A 25 12.08 -0.86 3.66
CA ALA A 25 12.45 0.24 4.56
C ALA A 25 12.17 1.68 4.06
N GLY A 26 11.42 1.85 2.96
CA GLY A 26 10.94 3.14 2.47
C GLY A 26 9.42 3.19 2.24
N GLU A 27 8.67 2.10 2.47
CA GLU A 27 7.23 2.08 2.27
C GLU A 27 6.47 2.52 3.54
N LYS A 28 5.51 3.44 3.35
CA LYS A 28 4.68 3.97 4.43
C LYS A 28 3.22 4.03 4.01
N SER A 29 2.34 3.68 4.93
CA SER A 29 0.89 3.75 4.73
C SER A 29 0.31 4.98 5.39
N TYR A 30 -0.59 5.66 4.67
CA TYR A 30 -1.34 6.81 5.14
C TYR A 30 -2.83 6.55 5.00
N TYR A 31 -3.53 6.46 6.13
CA TYR A 31 -4.98 6.52 6.17
C TYR A 31 -5.42 7.98 6.12
N SER A 32 -5.94 8.44 4.99
CA SER A 32 -6.11 9.85 4.73
C SER A 32 -7.27 10.15 3.77
N PRO A 33 -7.94 11.31 3.89
CA PRO A 33 -8.81 11.81 2.84
C PRO A 33 -8.04 12.21 1.59
N ILE A 34 -8.63 11.95 0.43
CA ILE A 34 -8.17 12.49 -0.86
C ILE A 34 -8.75 13.89 -1.01
N ILE A 35 -7.94 14.92 -0.82
CA ILE A 35 -8.40 16.32 -0.84
C ILE A 35 -8.57 16.80 -2.29
N TYR A 36 -7.60 16.48 -3.14
CA TYR A 36 -7.58 16.92 -4.53
C TYR A 36 -6.80 15.94 -5.40
N VAL A 37 -7.20 15.84 -6.66
CA VAL A 37 -6.51 15.06 -7.69
C VAL A 37 -6.08 16.01 -8.80
N ASP A 38 -4.77 16.14 -8.99
CA ASP A 38 -4.15 16.98 -10.00
C ASP A 38 -3.73 16.11 -11.19
N PHE A 39 -4.59 16.05 -12.20
CA PHE A 39 -4.40 15.24 -13.40
C PHE A 39 -3.29 15.77 -14.29
N ASP A 40 -3.08 17.08 -14.31
CA ASP A 40 -2.09 17.73 -15.19
C ASP A 40 -0.67 17.46 -14.69
N ASN A 41 -0.49 17.28 -13.38
CA ASN A 41 0.81 17.09 -12.73
C ASN A 41 0.99 15.70 -12.10
N ASN A 42 0.09 14.75 -12.37
CA ASN A 42 0.12 13.37 -11.86
C ASN A 42 0.35 13.28 -10.34
N ARG A 43 -0.48 13.96 -9.55
CA ARG A 43 -0.32 13.96 -8.09
C ARG A 43 -1.65 14.07 -7.36
N ILE A 44 -1.66 13.61 -6.11
CA ILE A 44 -2.82 13.70 -5.23
C ILE A 44 -2.46 14.47 -3.96
N LEU A 45 -3.38 15.28 -3.47
CA LEU A 45 -3.23 16.01 -2.21
C LEU A 45 -3.92 15.22 -1.11
N ILE A 46 -3.18 14.92 -0.04
CA ILE A 46 -3.70 14.18 1.11
C ILE A 46 -3.40 14.92 2.40
N SER A 47 -4.14 14.61 3.47
CA SER A 47 -3.93 15.18 4.80
C SER A 47 -3.76 14.11 5.86
N THR A 48 -2.69 14.21 6.62
CA THR A 48 -2.44 13.38 7.80
C THR A 48 -2.52 14.24 9.05
N LEU A 49 -2.37 13.64 10.25
CA LEU A 49 -2.27 14.41 11.48
C LEU A 49 -1.00 15.28 11.44
N GLY A 50 -1.21 16.59 11.27
CA GLY A 50 -0.14 17.60 11.33
C GLY A 50 0.48 17.98 9.98
N SER A 51 0.01 17.44 8.85
CA SER A 51 0.52 17.85 7.53
C SER A 51 -0.47 17.62 6.40
N VAL A 52 -0.37 18.48 5.38
CA VAL A 52 -1.03 18.35 4.08
C VAL A 52 0.07 18.40 3.03
N PHE A 53 0.15 17.37 2.19
CA PHE A 53 1.24 17.25 1.22
C PHE A 53 0.82 16.49 -0.02
N TRP A 54 1.57 16.72 -1.10
CA TRP A 54 1.38 16.04 -2.38
C TRP A 54 2.03 14.66 -2.36
N VAL A 55 1.35 13.68 -2.95
CA VAL A 55 1.89 12.37 -3.31
C VAL A 55 1.97 12.32 -4.83
N GLU A 56 3.15 12.00 -5.35
CA GLU A 56 3.36 11.84 -6.78
C GLU A 56 2.82 10.49 -7.24
N VAL A 57 2.19 10.46 -8.41
CA VAL A 57 1.58 9.26 -8.99
C VAL A 57 2.42 8.83 -10.19
N PRO A 58 2.90 7.58 -10.23
CA PRO A 58 3.70 7.11 -11.35
C PRO A 58 2.84 7.05 -12.63
N GLU A 59 3.49 7.13 -13.79
CA GLU A 59 2.82 7.18 -15.10
C GLU A 59 1.88 6.00 -15.33
N GLU A 60 2.24 4.80 -14.85
CA GLU A 60 1.43 3.59 -14.95
C GLU A 60 0.11 3.70 -14.17
N ALA A 61 0.09 4.51 -13.11
CA ALA A 61 -1.07 4.73 -12.26
C ALA A 61 -1.94 5.91 -12.74
N ARG A 62 -1.44 6.74 -13.66
CA ARG A 62 -2.14 7.94 -14.16
C ARG A 62 -3.55 7.66 -14.69
N PRO A 63 -3.80 6.61 -15.50
CA PRO A 63 -5.16 6.30 -16.00
C PRO A 63 -6.16 5.93 -14.89
N HIS A 64 -5.68 5.70 -13.66
CA HIS A 64 -6.49 5.31 -12.53
C HIS A 64 -6.81 6.48 -11.59
N LEU A 65 -6.18 7.65 -11.78
CA LEU A 65 -6.43 8.85 -10.97
C LEU A 65 -7.89 9.30 -11.00
N GLU A 66 -8.57 9.16 -12.14
CA GLU A 66 -9.96 9.60 -12.33
C GLU A 66 -10.95 8.78 -11.47
N LYS A 67 -10.49 7.63 -10.98
CA LYS A 67 -11.27 6.71 -10.17
C LYS A 67 -11.13 7.01 -8.69
N LEU A 68 -10.25 7.95 -8.28
CA LEU A 68 -10.07 8.29 -6.88
C LEU A 68 -11.23 9.17 -6.40
N PRO A 69 -11.90 8.80 -5.28
CA PRO A 69 -13.00 9.59 -4.74
C PRO A 69 -12.46 10.80 -3.98
N ILE A 70 -12.67 12.00 -4.52
CA ILE A 70 -12.41 13.25 -3.78
C ILE A 70 -13.28 13.27 -2.51
N SER A 71 -12.69 13.66 -1.39
CA SER A 71 -13.25 13.58 -0.02
C SER A 71 -13.48 12.16 0.51
N GLY A 72 -13.19 11.12 -0.29
CA GLY A 72 -13.16 9.74 0.17
C GLY A 72 -11.92 9.45 1.00
N LEU A 73 -12.04 8.47 1.91
CA LEU A 73 -10.91 7.98 2.70
C LEU A 73 -10.22 6.85 1.94
N ALA A 74 -8.89 6.86 1.95
CA ALA A 74 -8.09 5.80 1.40
C ALA A 74 -6.93 5.45 2.35
N ASP A 75 -6.49 4.21 2.26
CA ASP A 75 -5.23 3.73 2.82
C ASP A 75 -4.22 3.70 1.67
N ILE A 76 -3.30 4.66 1.68
CA ILE A 76 -2.39 4.98 0.58
C ILE A 76 -0.99 4.54 0.98
N VAL A 77 -0.42 3.62 0.23
CA VAL A 77 0.97 3.18 0.43
C VAL A 77 1.86 3.97 -0.52
N VAL A 78 2.91 4.56 0.03
CA VAL A 78 3.87 5.35 -0.72
C VAL A 78 5.29 4.92 -0.40
N VAL A 79 6.23 5.26 -1.29
CA VAL A 79 7.67 5.22 -1.02
C VAL A 79 8.15 6.64 -0.71
N GLU A 80 8.70 6.84 0.49
CA GLU A 80 9.33 8.11 0.85
C GLU A 80 10.59 8.35 0.00
N ARG A 81 10.80 9.60 -0.44
CA ARG A 81 11.97 10.02 -1.23
C ARG A 81 12.57 11.28 -0.60
N GLU A 82 13.88 11.31 -0.43
CA GLU A 82 14.54 12.46 0.20
C GLU A 82 14.36 13.73 -0.65
N GLY A 83 13.85 14.80 -0.01
CA GLY A 83 13.66 16.10 -0.65
C GLY A 83 12.60 16.15 -1.77
N GLN A 84 11.83 15.07 -1.97
CA GLN A 84 10.82 14.96 -3.02
C GLN A 84 9.47 14.51 -2.43
N PRO A 85 8.35 14.80 -3.11
CA PRO A 85 7.08 14.18 -2.75
C PRO A 85 7.20 12.64 -2.72
N PRO A 86 6.55 11.96 -1.77
CA PRO A 86 6.53 10.51 -1.76
C PRO A 86 5.83 9.97 -3.03
N LEU A 87 6.28 8.81 -3.49
CA LEU A 87 5.77 8.18 -4.71
C LEU A 87 4.71 7.14 -4.36
N LEU A 88 3.55 7.21 -5.00
CA LEU A 88 2.47 6.25 -4.82
C LEU A 88 2.90 4.83 -5.23
N LYS A 89 2.58 3.85 -4.39
CA LYS A 89 2.70 2.41 -4.70
C LYS A 89 1.35 1.75 -4.89
N SER A 90 0.42 2.01 -3.98
CA SER A 90 -0.91 1.39 -3.99
C SER A 90 -1.89 2.22 -3.20
N TRP A 91 -3.18 1.98 -3.41
CA TRP A 91 -4.22 2.51 -2.54
C TRP A 91 -5.31 1.49 -2.30
N LYS A 92 -6.01 1.65 -1.18
CA LYS A 92 -7.27 0.98 -0.89
C LYS A 92 -8.30 1.98 -0.43
N ILE A 93 -9.37 2.16 -1.21
CA ILE A 93 -10.49 3.02 -0.87
C ILE A 93 -11.24 2.42 0.33
N LYS A 94 -11.54 3.28 1.29
CA LYS A 94 -12.23 2.96 2.55
C LYS A 94 -13.60 3.65 2.62
N SER A 95 -13.75 4.78 1.94
CA SER A 95 -15.04 5.45 1.74
C SER A 95 -15.05 6.28 0.45
N GLY A 96 -16.24 6.59 -0.05
CA GLY A 96 -16.45 7.29 -1.32
C GLY A 96 -16.72 6.33 -2.48
N GLU A 97 -17.34 6.85 -3.54
CA GLU A 97 -17.70 6.08 -4.73
C GLU A 97 -16.51 6.00 -5.70
N SER A 98 -16.11 4.78 -6.06
CA SER A 98 -14.98 4.52 -6.94
C SER A 98 -15.15 3.21 -7.66
N THR A 99 -14.74 3.16 -8.93
CA THR A 99 -14.63 1.93 -9.72
C THR A 99 -13.27 1.22 -9.55
N CYS A 100 -12.40 1.75 -8.69
CA CYS A 100 -11.06 1.24 -8.40
C CYS A 100 -10.81 1.21 -6.89
N LEU A 101 -11.45 0.25 -6.22
CA LEU A 101 -11.39 0.15 -4.76
C LEU A 101 -10.00 -0.24 -4.27
N ASN A 102 -9.29 -1.10 -4.99
CA ASN A 102 -7.94 -1.51 -4.65
C ASN A 102 -7.03 -1.35 -5.88
N PHE A 103 -6.02 -0.50 -5.77
CA PHE A 103 -4.99 -0.35 -6.78
C PHE A 103 -3.67 -0.90 -6.27
N ASP A 104 -3.03 -1.80 -7.02
CA ASP A 104 -1.81 -2.49 -6.59
C ASP A 104 -0.52 -1.94 -7.22
N GLY A 105 -0.58 -0.75 -7.81
CA GLY A 105 0.53 -0.15 -8.56
C GLY A 105 0.44 -0.40 -10.05
N LYS A 106 -0.46 -1.29 -10.50
CA LYS A 106 -0.68 -1.56 -11.93
C LYS A 106 -2.14 -1.73 -12.31
N THR A 107 -2.93 -2.35 -11.45
CA THR A 107 -4.31 -2.74 -11.78
C THR A 107 -5.28 -2.34 -10.69
N CYS A 108 -6.52 -2.07 -11.10
CA CYS A 108 -7.67 -1.89 -10.21
C CYS A 108 -8.39 -3.21 -10.00
N LYS A 109 -8.79 -3.48 -8.75
CA LYS A 109 -9.58 -4.65 -8.33
C LYS A 109 -10.76 -4.23 -7.48
#